data_AF-A0A8H6HC87-F1
#
_entry.id   AF-A0A8H6HC87-F1
#
_cell.length_a   1.000
_cell.length_b   1.000
_cell.length_c   1.000
_cell.angle_alpha   90.00
_cell.angle_beta   90.00
_cell.angle_gamma   90.00
#
_symmetry.space_group_name_H-M   'P 1'
#
loop_
_entity.id
_entity.type
_entity.pdbx_description
1 polymer ?
#
loop_
_entity_poly.entity_id
_entity_poly.type
_entity_poly.pdbx_seq_one_letter_code
_entity_poly.pdbx_strand_id
1 'polypeptide(L)'
;MTRICADDMPDEIWLRIFQTCVQLYRAPDDNPFAKPCPNAKLPCTPFLLSAVCSDWRKISLSNSTLWSTVFIVLVGTSAGRQDSKLRIEAMELWIQRARSLPLSITFRVHARPDDFYQSADGMRLLALLVKHAQKIKELYMELPQHWYQTVTGVHFPILERLKVIVPEVEADFGSMTIMNEGPRTVYEGRRWAMDTEVVDFSQCPILSTASVTGPFAHNLIILPWENIVNLRVSHVVAGDIPGILRRFPAVKQFWVEFSEVDTMDDDSDFGDHSSDDEDLGGSSTLEKLVLEGVRSWALADILGDVPQSSLKHLEITLAEHEYEIEDEEFQESELFQPILKLADTLQHLSIGLDKVESLNSTIRFLSSFQSLVSLELLPASAELGLDDAFFKSLLMKPDTLSHLEDITISDLAISIEDGTLLDILRHRGYGGQLGTHTTAVGSSRLKSLRLVAQSGIESQSALLLEDSTRADLMRMVKEGLSIHIEFGEDVLFC
;
A
#
# COMPACT_ATOMS: atom_id res chain seq x y z
N MET A 1 -18.31 38.52 -23.98
CA MET A 1 -17.70 37.69 -22.91
C MET A 1 -17.61 38.55 -21.66
N THR A 2 -18.50 38.34 -20.70
CA THR A 2 -18.41 38.95 -19.37
C THR A 2 -17.19 38.34 -18.68
N ARG A 3 -16.21 39.16 -18.28
CA ARG A 3 -15.13 38.73 -17.39
C ARG A 3 -15.77 38.41 -16.05
N ILE A 4 -15.78 37.15 -15.66
CA ILE A 4 -16.09 36.76 -14.29
C ILE A 4 -14.86 37.16 -13.46
N CYS A 5 -15.00 38.16 -12.59
CA CYS A 5 -13.93 38.48 -11.65
C CYS A 5 -13.94 37.42 -10.55
N ALA A 6 -12.75 37.07 -10.04
CA ALA A 6 -12.63 36.21 -8.87
C ALA A 6 -13.42 36.78 -7.67
N ASP A 7 -13.56 38.10 -7.60
CA ASP A 7 -14.26 38.83 -6.54
C ASP A 7 -15.79 38.66 -6.58
N ASP A 8 -16.35 38.22 -7.70
CA ASP A 8 -17.81 38.01 -7.86
C ASP A 8 -18.26 36.61 -7.39
N MET A 9 -17.32 35.76 -7.00
CA MET A 9 -17.60 34.39 -6.60
C MET A 9 -18.09 34.32 -5.14
N PRO A 10 -19.20 33.62 -4.85
CA PRO A 10 -19.71 33.49 -3.48
C PRO A 10 -18.71 32.85 -2.52
N ASP A 11 -18.75 33.26 -1.24
CA ASP A 11 -17.88 32.77 -0.17
C ASP A 11 -17.94 31.22 -0.04
N GLU A 12 -19.07 30.59 -0.34
CA GLU A 12 -19.26 29.14 -0.29
C GLU A 12 -18.43 28.40 -1.34
N ILE A 13 -18.30 28.98 -2.54
CA ILE A 13 -17.50 28.39 -3.62
C ILE A 13 -16.01 28.54 -3.28
N TRP A 14 -15.59 29.70 -2.77
CA TRP A 14 -14.22 29.90 -2.27
C TRP A 14 -13.88 28.94 -1.14
N LEU A 15 -14.79 28.77 -0.18
CA LEU A 15 -14.61 27.81 0.91
C LEU A 15 -14.44 26.38 0.37
N ARG A 16 -15.23 25.98 -0.64
CA ARG A 16 -15.10 24.66 -1.25
C ARG A 16 -13.75 24.50 -1.96
N ILE A 17 -13.31 25.51 -2.70
CA ILE A 17 -11.97 25.53 -3.32
C ILE A 17 -10.89 25.39 -2.24
N PHE A 18 -10.98 26.16 -1.16
CA PHE A 18 -10.00 26.11 -0.06
C PHE A 18 -9.96 24.74 0.60
N GLN A 19 -11.13 24.12 0.84
CA GLN A 19 -11.21 22.76 1.38
C GLN A 19 -10.55 21.75 0.44
N THR A 20 -10.82 21.81 -0.86
CA THR A 20 -10.19 20.94 -1.85
C THR A 20 -8.69 21.17 -1.90
N CYS A 21 -8.23 22.42 -1.91
CA CYS A 21 -6.80 22.74 -1.90
C CYS A 21 -6.09 22.19 -0.66
N VAL A 22 -6.68 22.32 0.54
CA VAL A 22 -6.10 21.76 1.77
C VAL A 22 -6.13 20.22 1.76
N GLN A 23 -7.20 19.60 1.26
CA GLN A 23 -7.35 18.13 1.20
C GLN A 23 -6.41 17.46 0.20
N LEU A 24 -6.13 18.08 -0.95
CA LEU A 24 -5.23 17.50 -1.95
C LEU A 24 -3.81 17.26 -1.42
N TYR A 25 -3.39 17.99 -0.39
CA TYR A 25 -2.08 17.79 0.25
C TYR A 25 -2.07 16.71 1.34
N ARG A 26 -3.24 16.15 1.68
CA ARG A 26 -3.37 15.08 2.67
C ARG A 26 -2.94 13.71 2.14
N ALA A 27 -2.88 13.54 0.82
CA ALA A 27 -2.76 12.22 0.18
C ALA A 27 -1.33 11.90 -0.32
N PRO A 28 -0.43 11.46 0.58
CA PRO A 28 0.53 10.44 0.20
C PRO A 28 0.39 9.25 1.16
N ASP A 29 -0.83 8.71 1.27
CA ASP A 29 -1.06 7.50 2.08
C ASP A 29 -0.51 6.26 1.38
N ASP A 30 -0.35 6.27 0.05
CA ASP A 30 0.06 5.08 -0.71
C ASP A 30 1.58 4.89 -0.82
N ASN A 31 2.37 5.95 -0.67
CA ASN A 31 3.84 5.82 -0.71
C ASN A 31 4.51 6.77 0.30
N PRO A 32 4.84 6.30 1.53
CA PRO A 32 5.61 7.09 2.49
C PRO A 32 7.00 7.46 1.97
N PHE A 33 7.53 6.68 1.02
CA PHE A 33 8.82 6.88 0.34
C PHE A 33 8.74 7.72 -0.94
N ALA A 34 7.56 8.22 -1.32
CA ALA A 34 7.47 9.20 -2.39
C ALA A 34 8.24 10.44 -1.93
N LYS A 35 9.52 10.47 -2.31
CA LYS A 35 10.45 11.56 -2.06
C LYS A 35 9.68 12.82 -2.42
N PRO A 36 9.51 13.79 -1.51
CA PRO A 36 8.89 15.05 -1.84
C PRO A 36 9.61 15.53 -3.10
N CYS A 37 8.90 15.57 -4.23
CA CYS A 37 9.53 15.97 -5.47
C CYS A 37 10.22 17.30 -5.15
N PRO A 38 11.48 17.54 -5.55
CA PRO A 38 12.17 18.79 -5.23
C PRO A 38 11.40 20.04 -5.73
N ASN A 39 10.42 19.84 -6.61
CA ASN A 39 9.47 20.84 -7.12
C ASN A 39 8.02 20.71 -6.56
N ALA A 40 7.77 19.83 -5.58
CA ALA A 40 6.47 19.69 -4.95
C ALA A 40 6.10 21.02 -4.31
N LYS A 41 5.10 21.69 -4.89
CA LYS A 41 4.58 22.98 -4.42
C LYS A 41 4.30 22.86 -2.92
N LEU A 42 4.78 23.84 -2.14
CA LEU A 42 4.49 23.94 -0.70
C LEU A 42 3.03 23.60 -0.42
N PRO A 43 2.73 22.84 0.66
CA PRO A 43 1.36 22.48 0.99
C PRO A 43 0.49 23.73 1.09
N CYS A 44 -0.66 23.70 0.44
CA CYS A 44 -1.62 24.78 0.52
C CYS A 44 -2.22 24.79 1.92
N THR A 45 -1.63 25.60 2.80
CA THR A 45 -2.09 25.75 4.17
C THR A 45 -3.17 26.85 4.27
N PRO A 46 -4.06 26.80 5.27
CA PRO A 46 -4.97 27.90 5.58
C PRO A 46 -4.24 29.22 5.84
N PHE A 47 -2.98 29.16 6.31
CA PHE A 47 -2.14 30.35 6.45
C PHE A 47 -1.84 30.99 5.09
N LEU A 48 -1.43 30.21 4.09
CA LEU A 48 -1.16 30.68 2.73
C LEU A 48 -2.43 31.28 2.11
N LEU A 49 -3.57 30.59 2.22
CA LEU A 49 -4.87 31.08 1.73
C LEU A 49 -5.24 32.41 2.38
N SER A 50 -5.04 32.54 3.69
CA SER A 50 -5.33 33.77 4.44
C SER A 50 -4.36 34.93 4.15
N ALA A 51 -3.26 34.68 3.45
CA ALA A 51 -2.27 35.67 3.08
C ALA A 51 -2.53 36.31 1.70
N VAL A 52 -3.39 35.73 0.87
CA VAL A 52 -3.62 36.18 -0.53
C VAL A 52 -4.29 37.56 -0.60
N CYS A 53 -5.50 37.70 -0.06
CA CYS A 53 -6.24 38.96 0.01
C CYS A 53 -7.10 39.05 1.28
N SER A 54 -7.71 40.21 1.55
CA SER A 54 -8.57 40.42 2.72
C SER A 54 -9.80 39.49 2.75
N ASP A 55 -10.39 39.22 1.59
CA ASP A 55 -11.61 38.42 1.50
C ASP A 55 -11.29 36.93 1.73
N TRP A 56 -10.22 36.42 1.12
CA TRP A 56 -9.73 35.07 1.39
C TRP A 56 -9.34 34.87 2.85
N ARG A 57 -8.74 35.89 3.48
CA ARG A 57 -8.47 35.90 4.92
C ARG A 57 -9.75 35.82 5.74
N LYS A 58 -10.76 36.63 5.42
CA LYS A 58 -12.06 36.62 6.12
C LYS A 58 -12.70 35.24 6.03
N ILE A 59 -12.77 34.67 4.83
CA ILE A 59 -13.31 33.32 4.57
C ILE A 59 -12.50 32.26 5.34
N SER A 60 -11.17 32.32 5.28
CA SER A 60 -10.32 31.35 5.97
C SER A 60 -10.48 31.40 7.48
N LEU A 61 -10.51 32.60 8.07
CA LEU A 61 -10.59 32.79 9.52
C LEU A 61 -12.00 32.54 10.09
N SER A 62 -13.06 32.71 9.29
CA SER A 62 -14.43 32.44 9.73
C SER A 62 -14.78 30.95 9.73
N ASN A 63 -14.06 30.13 8.97
CA ASN A 63 -14.36 28.71 8.77
C ASN A 63 -13.35 27.81 9.48
N SER A 64 -13.69 27.31 10.68
CA SER A 64 -12.81 26.44 11.48
C SER A 64 -12.50 25.09 10.81
N THR A 65 -13.34 24.64 9.86
CA THR A 65 -13.14 23.38 9.12
C THR A 65 -11.90 23.39 8.23
N LEU A 66 -11.40 24.56 7.83
CA LEU A 66 -10.12 24.67 7.12
C LEU A 66 -8.94 24.38 8.05
N TRP A 67 -9.13 24.53 9.37
CA TRP A 67 -8.08 24.41 10.37
C TRP A 67 -8.03 23.03 11.04
N SER A 68 -8.96 22.12 10.74
CA SER A 68 -9.01 20.78 11.36
C SER A 68 -7.99 19.79 10.82
N THR A 69 -7.32 20.09 9.71
CA THR A 69 -6.23 19.27 9.16
C THR A 69 -4.94 20.05 9.29
N VAL A 70 -4.00 19.54 10.08
CA VAL A 70 -2.73 20.17 10.43
C VAL A 70 -1.60 19.36 9.80
N PHE A 71 -0.81 19.99 8.94
CA PHE A 71 0.36 19.36 8.31
C PHE A 71 1.59 20.22 8.54
N ILE A 72 2.64 19.63 9.11
CA ILE A 72 3.89 20.35 9.43
C ILE A 72 5.10 19.53 9.03
N VAL A 73 6.00 20.17 8.30
CA VAL A 73 7.33 19.62 8.00
C VAL A 73 8.35 20.39 8.80
N LEU A 74 9.14 19.71 9.62
CA LEU A 74 10.17 20.29 10.46
C LEU A 74 11.53 19.99 9.86
N VAL A 75 12.43 20.97 9.88
CA VAL A 75 13.80 20.84 9.37
C VAL A 75 14.76 20.94 10.54
N GLY A 76 15.26 19.81 11.02
CA GLY A 76 16.12 19.74 12.22
C GLY A 76 17.60 20.06 11.97
N THR A 77 17.96 20.85 10.97
CA THR A 77 19.35 21.34 10.84
C THR A 77 19.64 22.42 11.89
N SER A 78 20.90 22.61 12.27
CA SER A 78 21.30 23.67 13.20
C SER A 78 20.90 25.07 12.71
N ALA A 79 20.93 25.30 11.39
CA ALA A 79 20.42 26.51 10.75
C ALA A 79 18.88 26.59 10.73
N GLY A 80 18.18 25.44 10.80
CA GLY A 80 16.72 25.32 10.77
C GLY A 80 16.00 25.45 12.12
N ARG A 81 16.71 25.51 13.25
CA ARG A 81 16.08 25.56 14.60
C ARG A 81 15.08 26.70 14.77
N GLN A 82 15.40 27.89 14.27
CA GLN A 82 14.47 29.03 14.34
C GLN A 82 13.19 28.78 13.53
N ASP A 83 13.28 28.03 12.43
CA ASP A 83 12.14 27.65 11.61
C ASP A 83 11.25 26.62 12.34
N SER A 84 11.84 25.62 13.00
CA SER A 84 11.08 24.62 13.79
C SER A 84 10.23 25.25 14.89
N LYS A 85 10.80 26.20 15.64
CA LYS A 85 10.04 26.94 16.68
C LYS A 85 8.84 27.68 16.10
N LEU A 86 9.02 28.42 15.00
CA LEU A 86 7.94 29.16 14.34
C LEU A 86 6.86 28.22 13.80
N ARG A 87 7.24 27.04 13.31
CA ARG A 87 6.31 26.02 12.82
C ARG A 87 5.50 25.39 13.94
N ILE A 88 6.10 25.12 15.10
CA ILE A 88 5.37 24.65 16.29
C ILE A 88 4.40 25.74 16.80
N GLU A 89 4.81 27.01 16.77
CA GLU A 89 3.91 28.13 17.10
C GLU A 89 2.75 28.24 16.10
N ALA A 90 3.03 28.05 14.81
CA ALA A 90 2.01 27.97 13.78
C ALA A 90 1.06 26.79 14.01
N MET A 91 1.57 25.62 14.43
CA MET A 91 0.77 24.45 14.81
C MET A 91 -0.22 24.78 15.91
N GLU A 92 0.28 25.40 16.98
CA GLU A 92 -0.52 25.75 18.15
C GLU A 92 -1.65 26.71 17.75
N LEU A 93 -1.35 27.73 16.93
CA LEU A 93 -2.34 28.63 16.38
C LEU A 93 -3.34 27.90 15.45
N TRP A 94 -2.87 26.93 14.67
CA TRP A 94 -3.71 26.13 13.77
C TRP A 94 -4.74 25.32 14.57
N ILE A 95 -4.28 24.61 15.61
CA ILE A 95 -5.11 23.85 16.54
C ILE A 95 -6.12 24.76 17.25
N GLN A 96 -5.71 25.95 17.68
CA GLN A 96 -6.61 26.92 18.32
C GLN A 96 -7.74 27.35 17.37
N ARG A 97 -7.44 27.57 16.08
CA ARG A 97 -8.42 27.97 15.06
C ARG A 97 -9.37 26.85 14.65
N ALA A 98 -8.97 25.59 14.80
CA ALA A 98 -9.87 24.44 14.62
C ALA A 98 -11.00 24.39 15.67
N ARG A 99 -10.86 25.13 16.78
CA ARG A 99 -11.83 25.20 17.88
C ARG A 99 -12.11 23.82 18.48
N SER A 100 -13.36 23.36 18.42
CA SER A 100 -13.83 22.08 18.97
C SER A 100 -13.87 20.97 17.92
N LEU A 101 -13.41 21.22 16.70
CA LEU A 101 -13.43 20.20 15.66
C LEU A 101 -12.39 19.10 15.94
N PRO A 102 -12.69 17.85 15.55
CA PRO A 102 -11.69 16.79 15.52
C PRO A 102 -10.52 17.17 14.60
N LEU A 103 -9.31 16.79 15.00
CA LEU A 103 -8.05 17.13 14.35
C LEU A 103 -7.48 15.93 13.61
N SER A 104 -6.99 16.17 12.41
CA SER A 104 -6.09 15.26 11.69
C SER A 104 -4.72 15.91 11.66
N ILE A 105 -3.76 15.33 12.38
CA ILE A 105 -2.42 15.90 12.54
C ILE A 105 -1.41 15.00 11.83
N THR A 106 -0.62 15.60 10.95
CA THR A 106 0.52 14.97 10.31
C THR A 106 1.76 15.84 10.53
N PHE A 107 2.86 15.25 10.98
CA PHE A 107 4.14 15.93 10.91
C PHE A 107 5.28 14.99 10.53
N ARG A 108 6.28 15.57 9.87
CA ARG A 108 7.51 14.90 9.41
C ARG A 108 8.73 15.69 9.83
N VAL A 109 9.84 15.04 10.15
CA VAL A 109 11.10 15.67 10.53
C VAL A 109 12.19 15.31 9.52
N HIS A 110 12.59 16.29 8.71
CA HIS A 110 13.70 16.15 7.75
C HIS A 110 15.03 16.54 8.38
N ALA A 111 15.56 15.73 9.31
CA ALA A 111 16.91 15.90 9.88
C ALA A 111 17.50 14.61 10.43
N ARG A 112 18.75 14.68 10.91
CA ARG A 112 19.31 13.67 11.81
C ARG A 112 18.37 13.59 13.02
N PRO A 113 17.57 12.52 13.16
CA PRO A 113 16.37 12.58 13.97
C PRO A 113 16.68 12.86 15.45
N ASP A 114 17.79 12.32 15.95
CA ASP A 114 18.19 12.35 17.36
C ASP A 114 18.31 13.77 17.96
N ASP A 115 18.88 14.71 17.22
CA ASP A 115 19.12 16.07 17.71
C ASP A 115 17.81 16.85 17.91
N PHE A 116 16.82 16.64 17.03
CA PHE A 116 15.57 17.38 17.09
C PHE A 116 14.66 16.82 18.18
N TYR A 117 14.47 15.51 18.23
CA TYR A 117 13.45 14.94 19.08
C TYR A 117 13.79 15.05 20.58
N GLN A 118 15.09 15.05 20.92
CA GLN A 118 15.59 15.34 22.28
C GLN A 118 15.67 16.84 22.58
N SER A 119 15.49 17.71 21.58
CA SER A 119 15.53 19.17 21.78
C SER A 119 14.29 19.67 22.53
N ALA A 120 14.39 20.88 23.09
CA ALA A 120 13.26 21.56 23.72
C ALA A 120 12.08 21.78 22.75
N ASP A 121 12.35 21.95 21.45
CA ASP A 121 11.30 22.11 20.45
C ASP A 121 10.60 20.77 20.14
N GLY A 122 11.35 19.67 20.05
CA GLY A 122 10.79 18.31 19.91
C GLY A 122 9.86 17.96 21.08
N MET A 123 10.32 18.17 22.32
CA MET A 123 9.50 17.95 23.51
C MET A 123 8.30 18.90 23.60
N ARG A 124 8.42 20.15 23.11
CA ARG A 124 7.30 21.09 23.02
C ARG A 124 6.23 20.62 22.03
N LEU A 125 6.65 20.08 20.88
CA LEU A 125 5.75 19.49 19.89
C LEU A 125 4.99 18.31 20.51
N LEU A 126 5.69 17.39 21.15
CA LEU A 126 5.09 16.24 21.82
C LEU A 126 4.09 16.67 22.90
N ALA A 127 4.46 17.63 23.74
CA ALA A 127 3.56 18.19 24.75
C ALA A 127 2.29 18.82 24.13
N LEU A 128 2.40 19.44 22.95
CA LEU A 128 1.26 19.98 22.22
C LEU A 128 0.30 18.86 21.75
N LEU A 129 0.82 17.73 21.27
CA LEU A 129 0.01 16.56 20.90
C LEU A 129 -0.74 16.01 22.12
N VAL A 130 -0.03 15.76 23.22
CA VAL A 130 -0.61 15.24 24.46
C VAL A 130 -1.70 16.18 24.99
N LYS A 131 -1.44 17.48 25.02
CA LYS A 131 -2.40 18.51 25.44
C LYS A 131 -3.71 18.49 24.63
N HIS A 132 -3.64 18.07 23.37
CA HIS A 132 -4.77 18.07 22.45
C HIS A 132 -5.27 16.67 22.06
N ALA A 133 -4.78 15.61 22.69
CA ALA A 133 -5.11 14.20 22.42
C ALA A 133 -6.62 13.93 22.30
N GLN A 134 -7.43 14.57 23.15
CA GLN A 134 -8.89 14.46 23.17
C GLN A 134 -9.59 14.89 21.87
N LYS A 135 -8.90 15.67 21.03
CA LYS A 135 -9.41 16.13 19.73
C LYS A 135 -8.77 15.41 18.56
N ILE A 136 -7.71 14.62 18.78
CA ILE A 136 -6.97 14.00 17.68
C ILE A 136 -7.74 12.78 17.19
N LYS A 137 -8.29 12.94 15.99
CA LYS A 137 -9.01 11.91 15.25
C LYS A 137 -8.06 11.06 14.42
N GLU A 138 -7.04 11.69 13.86
CA GLU A 138 -6.04 11.01 13.03
C GLU A 138 -4.67 11.57 13.36
N LEU A 139 -3.70 10.67 13.52
CA LEU A 139 -2.34 11.02 13.89
C LEU A 139 -1.37 10.30 12.98
N TYR A 140 -0.58 11.08 12.23
CA TYR A 140 0.58 10.60 11.50
C TYR A 140 1.81 11.30 12.07
N MET A 141 2.69 10.53 12.70
CA MET A 141 3.93 11.03 13.27
C MET A 141 5.11 10.08 13.03
N GLU A 142 6.30 10.65 13.03
CA GLU A 142 7.50 9.90 13.40
C GLU A 142 7.53 9.80 14.92
N LEU A 143 7.71 8.59 15.44
CA LEU A 143 7.71 8.29 16.87
C LEU A 143 9.06 7.66 17.22
N PRO A 144 10.04 8.47 17.63
CA PRO A 144 11.29 7.93 18.12
C PRO A 144 11.12 7.28 19.50
N GLN A 145 11.99 6.35 19.85
CA GLN A 145 11.99 5.55 21.07
C GLN A 145 11.89 6.40 22.33
N HIS A 146 12.62 7.51 22.41
CA HIS A 146 12.61 8.36 23.60
C HIS A 146 11.30 9.15 23.79
N TRP A 147 10.36 9.09 22.84
CA TRP A 147 8.99 9.60 23.02
C TRP A 147 8.03 8.53 23.55
N TYR A 148 8.39 7.24 23.53
CA TYR A 148 7.51 6.13 23.89
C TYR A 148 6.93 6.33 25.30
N GLN A 149 7.77 6.54 26.31
CA GLN A 149 7.36 6.85 27.68
C GLN A 149 6.34 7.99 27.80
N THR A 150 6.47 9.03 26.98
CA THR A 150 5.59 10.21 27.06
C THR A 150 4.26 9.98 26.35
N VAL A 151 4.24 9.15 25.30
CA VAL A 151 3.03 8.78 24.56
C VAL A 151 2.27 7.65 25.25
N THR A 152 2.98 6.73 25.91
CA THR A 152 2.41 5.65 26.71
C THR A 152 1.50 6.21 27.80
N GLY A 153 0.25 5.74 27.82
CA GLY A 153 -0.77 6.20 28.76
C GLY A 153 -1.52 7.47 28.36
N VAL A 154 -1.19 8.09 27.21
CA VAL A 154 -1.96 9.21 26.68
C VAL A 154 -3.30 8.71 26.15
N HIS A 155 -4.40 9.29 26.65
CA HIS A 155 -5.73 8.89 26.25
C HIS A 155 -6.19 9.64 24.99
N PHE A 156 -6.35 8.89 23.88
CA PHE A 156 -6.88 9.38 22.61
C PHE A 156 -8.30 8.80 22.35
N PRO A 157 -9.36 9.40 22.91
CA PRO A 157 -10.70 8.83 22.91
C PRO A 157 -11.36 8.78 21.53
N ILE A 158 -10.93 9.63 20.60
CA ILE A 158 -11.53 9.75 19.28
C ILE A 158 -10.57 9.40 18.14
N LEU A 159 -9.41 8.82 18.45
CA LEU A 159 -8.41 8.44 17.44
C LEU A 159 -8.91 7.24 16.64
N GLU A 160 -9.20 7.46 15.36
CA GLU A 160 -9.66 6.45 14.41
C GLU A 160 -8.53 5.88 13.54
N ARG A 161 -7.52 6.72 13.22
CA ARG A 161 -6.40 6.37 12.34
C ARG A 161 -5.06 6.77 12.95
N LEU A 162 -4.14 5.82 13.02
CA LEU A 162 -2.78 6.01 13.51
C LEU A 162 -1.79 5.59 12.43
N LYS A 163 -0.83 6.46 12.09
CA LYS A 163 0.34 6.13 11.28
C LYS A 163 1.60 6.51 12.03
N VAL A 164 2.45 5.54 12.30
CA VAL A 164 3.70 5.72 13.04
C VAL A 164 4.86 5.29 12.16
N ILE A 165 5.86 6.16 12.03
CA ILE A 165 7.17 5.81 11.47
C ILE A 165 8.15 5.73 12.64
N VAL A 166 8.90 4.63 12.75
CA VAL A 166 9.93 4.41 13.77
C VAL A 166 11.30 4.72 13.14
N PRO A 167 11.85 5.93 13.34
CA PRO A 167 13.00 6.45 12.59
C PRO A 167 14.35 5.81 12.96
N GLU A 168 14.46 5.10 14.08
CA GLU A 168 15.70 4.48 14.58
C GLU A 168 16.36 3.51 13.59
N VAL A 169 15.67 3.14 12.52
CA VAL A 169 16.14 2.26 11.46
C VAL A 169 16.53 3.01 10.20
N GLU A 170 15.76 4.02 9.77
CA GLU A 170 16.03 4.71 8.50
C GLU A 170 17.46 5.29 8.41
N ALA A 171 18.04 5.71 9.55
CA ALA A 171 19.38 6.27 9.60
C ALA A 171 20.49 5.27 9.21
N ASP A 172 20.29 3.97 9.45
CA ASP A 172 21.27 2.93 9.15
C ASP A 172 21.08 2.31 7.75
N PHE A 173 19.84 2.27 7.22
CA PHE A 173 19.56 1.66 5.91
C PHE A 173 19.70 2.65 4.74
N GLY A 174 19.35 3.93 4.91
CA GLY A 174 19.27 4.92 3.82
C GLY A 174 20.54 5.73 3.53
N SER A 175 21.55 5.68 4.41
CA SER A 175 22.85 6.33 4.21
C SER A 175 23.97 5.32 3.87
N MET A 176 23.62 4.21 3.23
CA MET A 176 24.53 3.51 2.32
C MET A 176 24.61 4.22 0.96
N THR A 177 24.40 5.55 0.92
CA THR A 177 25.09 6.32 -0.10
C THR A 177 26.57 6.07 0.13
N ILE A 178 27.17 5.38 -0.83
CA ILE A 178 28.60 5.14 -1.01
C ILE A 178 29.30 6.51 -1.06
N MET A 179 29.38 7.20 0.07
CA MET A 179 30.26 8.32 0.28
C MET A 179 31.53 7.75 0.89
N ASN A 180 32.34 7.21 0.00
CA ASN A 180 33.80 7.16 0.01
C ASN A 180 34.50 7.30 1.39
N GLU A 181 35.20 6.22 1.75
CA GLU A 181 36.45 6.23 2.54
C GLU A 181 36.39 6.40 4.07
N GLY A 182 35.34 5.89 4.73
CA GLY A 182 35.36 5.61 6.18
C GLY A 182 35.44 4.11 6.47
N PRO A 183 36.17 3.66 7.51
CA PRO A 183 36.21 2.24 7.88
C PRO A 183 34.80 1.77 8.23
N ARG A 184 34.33 0.78 7.47
CA ARG A 184 33.08 0.04 7.67
C ARG A 184 33.09 -0.58 9.06
N THR A 185 32.55 0.10 10.06
CA THR A 185 32.05 -0.60 11.24
C THR A 185 30.73 -1.21 10.82
N VAL A 186 30.79 -2.44 10.34
CA VAL A 186 29.66 -3.35 10.33
C VAL A 186 29.12 -3.34 11.76
N TYR A 187 27.99 -2.68 11.98
CA TYR A 187 27.28 -2.77 13.25
C TYR A 187 26.66 -4.16 13.28
N GLU A 188 27.51 -5.16 13.60
CA GLU A 188 27.11 -6.54 13.84
C GLU A 188 25.95 -6.54 14.84
N GLY A 189 24.76 -6.90 14.35
CA GLY A 189 23.77 -7.70 15.08
C GLY A 189 23.55 -7.35 16.54
N ARG A 190 23.47 -6.06 16.91
CA ARG A 190 22.76 -5.72 18.15
C ARG A 190 21.29 -6.00 17.90
N ARG A 191 20.89 -7.27 18.08
CA ARG A 191 19.55 -7.63 18.54
C ARG A 191 19.19 -6.58 19.57
N TRP A 192 18.19 -5.79 19.21
CA TRP A 192 17.82 -4.57 19.91
C TRP A 192 17.67 -4.96 21.37
N ALA A 193 18.48 -4.34 22.23
CA ALA A 193 18.59 -4.76 23.62
C ALA A 193 17.18 -4.80 24.22
N MET A 194 16.82 -5.92 24.86
CA MET A 194 15.48 -6.25 25.40
C MET A 194 14.89 -5.23 26.40
N ASP A 195 15.58 -4.11 26.66
CA ASP A 195 15.16 -3.03 27.54
C ASP A 195 14.47 -1.88 26.78
N THR A 196 14.14 -2.07 25.50
CA THR A 196 13.36 -1.07 24.73
C THR A 196 11.98 -0.90 25.36
N GLU A 197 11.65 0.35 25.69
CA GLU A 197 10.34 0.74 26.18
C GLU A 197 9.25 0.37 25.18
N VAL A 198 8.04 0.13 25.69
CA VAL A 198 6.86 -0.18 24.88
C VAL A 198 6.01 1.07 24.77
N VAL A 199 5.56 1.39 23.55
CA VAL A 199 4.51 2.39 23.33
C VAL A 199 3.13 1.74 23.37
N ASP A 200 2.28 2.25 24.24
CA ASP A 200 0.94 1.68 24.48
C ASP A 200 -0.19 2.59 23.98
N PHE A 201 -0.86 2.16 22.90
CA PHE A 201 -2.08 2.74 22.35
C PHE A 201 -3.34 1.92 22.68
N SER A 202 -3.27 0.91 23.55
CA SER A 202 -4.42 0.07 23.96
C SER A 202 -5.61 0.89 24.49
N GLN A 203 -5.35 2.10 25.00
CA GLN A 203 -6.36 3.02 25.53
C GLN A 203 -7.06 3.87 24.45
N CYS A 204 -6.93 3.53 23.17
CA CYS A 204 -7.60 4.20 22.05
C CYS A 204 -8.86 3.39 21.62
N PRO A 205 -10.04 3.64 22.23
CA PRO A 205 -11.18 2.73 22.15
C PRO A 205 -11.85 2.64 20.77
N ILE A 206 -11.55 3.56 19.86
CA ILE A 206 -12.13 3.57 18.51
C ILE A 206 -11.06 3.51 17.40
N LEU A 207 -9.81 3.21 17.76
CA LEU A 207 -8.73 3.09 16.77
C LEU A 207 -9.00 1.85 15.92
N SER A 208 -9.31 2.07 14.65
CA SER A 208 -9.70 1.01 13.70
C SER A 208 -8.69 0.80 12.59
N THR A 209 -7.77 1.73 12.38
CA THR A 209 -6.78 1.67 11.31
C THR A 209 -5.42 2.10 11.84
N ALA A 210 -4.45 1.21 11.71
CA ALA A 210 -3.08 1.44 12.13
C ALA A 210 -2.12 1.17 10.97
N SER A 211 -1.12 2.02 10.82
CA SER A 211 0.01 1.83 9.93
C SER A 211 1.30 2.02 10.73
N VAL A 212 2.19 1.04 10.67
CA VAL A 212 3.48 1.09 11.35
C VAL A 212 4.58 0.83 10.33
N THR A 213 5.53 1.75 10.21
CA THR A 213 6.66 1.65 9.29
C THR A 213 7.96 1.70 10.09
N GLY A 214 8.83 0.71 9.88
CA GLY A 214 10.10 0.54 10.61
C GLY A 214 10.27 -0.91 11.05
N PRO A 215 11.28 -1.23 11.88
CA PRO A 215 11.51 -2.59 12.37
C PRO A 215 10.33 -2.95 13.27
N PHE A 216 9.37 -3.67 12.72
CA PHE A 216 8.16 -3.94 13.45
C PHE A 216 8.38 -5.13 14.39
N ALA A 217 8.98 -4.83 15.54
CA ALA A 217 8.96 -5.75 16.66
C ALA A 217 7.59 -5.60 17.32
N HIS A 218 6.70 -6.57 17.08
CA HIS A 218 5.29 -6.56 17.49
C HIS A 218 5.07 -6.43 19.01
N ASN A 219 6.14 -6.54 19.81
CA ASN A 219 6.18 -6.29 21.25
C ASN A 219 6.42 -4.81 21.63
N LEU A 220 6.90 -3.95 20.73
CA LEU A 220 7.21 -2.55 21.01
C LEU A 220 6.00 -1.61 20.90
N ILE A 221 5.01 -1.98 20.08
CA ILE A 221 3.79 -1.17 19.87
C ILE A 221 2.58 -1.99 20.28
N ILE A 222 1.93 -1.61 21.37
CA ILE A 222 0.66 -2.20 21.80
C ILE A 222 -0.48 -1.40 21.16
N LEU A 223 -1.28 -2.05 20.33
CA LEU A 223 -2.49 -1.49 19.74
C LEU A 223 -3.75 -2.08 20.43
N PRO A 224 -4.91 -1.43 20.33
CA PRO A 224 -6.19 -1.99 20.79
C PRO A 224 -6.67 -3.04 19.76
N TRP A 225 -6.04 -4.21 19.76
CA TRP A 225 -6.15 -5.23 18.71
C TRP A 225 -7.58 -5.66 18.36
N GLU A 226 -8.47 -5.68 19.35
CA GLU A 226 -9.91 -5.99 19.15
C GLU A 226 -10.65 -4.98 18.27
N ASN A 227 -10.10 -3.77 18.11
CA ASN A 227 -10.71 -2.70 17.33
C ASN A 227 -10.05 -2.52 15.96
N ILE A 228 -8.84 -3.04 15.73
CA ILE A 228 -8.09 -2.82 14.50
C ILE A 228 -8.70 -3.64 13.37
N VAL A 229 -9.24 -2.94 12.38
CA VAL A 229 -9.85 -3.54 11.16
C VAL A 229 -8.87 -3.54 10.00
N ASN A 230 -8.08 -2.46 9.88
CA ASN A 230 -7.09 -2.30 8.83
C ASN A 230 -5.71 -2.11 9.46
N LEU A 231 -4.79 -2.99 9.15
CA LEU A 231 -3.42 -2.93 9.63
C LEU A 231 -2.45 -2.89 8.44
N ARG A 232 -1.54 -1.93 8.43
CA ARG A 232 -0.39 -1.90 7.52
C ARG A 232 0.89 -1.94 8.33
N VAL A 233 1.79 -2.85 8.01
CA VAL A 233 3.12 -2.93 8.59
C VAL A 233 4.14 -2.94 7.46
N SER A 234 5.20 -2.16 7.60
CA SER A 234 6.26 -2.04 6.59
C SER A 234 7.62 -2.25 7.21
N HIS A 235 8.52 -2.91 6.48
CA HIS A 235 9.85 -3.38 6.90
C HIS A 235 9.78 -4.48 7.98
N VAL A 236 8.91 -5.47 7.78
CA VAL A 236 8.76 -6.61 8.69
C VAL A 236 9.60 -7.79 8.23
N VAL A 237 10.10 -8.57 9.20
CA VAL A 237 10.77 -9.86 8.99
C VAL A 237 9.70 -10.95 8.87
N ALA A 238 9.88 -11.91 7.96
CA ALA A 238 8.87 -12.94 7.71
C ALA A 238 8.47 -13.75 8.96
N GLY A 239 9.43 -14.06 9.83
CA GLY A 239 9.19 -14.82 11.06
C GLY A 239 8.27 -14.13 12.07
N ASP A 240 8.09 -12.81 12.01
CA ASP A 240 7.19 -12.08 12.92
C ASP A 240 5.71 -12.19 12.52
N ILE A 241 5.42 -12.46 11.25
CA ILE A 241 4.05 -12.42 10.70
C ILE A 241 3.11 -13.43 11.36
N PRO A 242 3.50 -14.70 11.61
CA PRO A 242 2.73 -15.62 12.43
C PRO A 242 2.26 -15.06 13.78
N GLY A 243 3.20 -14.51 14.58
CA GLY A 243 2.90 -13.96 15.90
C GLY A 243 2.01 -12.73 15.84
N ILE A 244 2.12 -11.97 14.76
CA ILE A 244 1.29 -10.82 14.42
C ILE A 244 -0.14 -11.29 14.11
N LEU A 245 -0.33 -12.20 13.16
CA LEU A 245 -1.64 -12.73 12.75
C LEU A 245 -2.43 -13.34 13.91
N ARG A 246 -1.76 -14.07 14.81
CA ARG A 246 -2.40 -14.72 15.97
C ARG A 246 -2.98 -13.73 16.98
N ARG A 247 -2.51 -12.48 17.00
CA ARG A 247 -2.96 -11.46 17.97
C ARG A 247 -4.20 -10.69 17.53
N PHE A 248 -4.69 -10.88 16.29
CA PHE A 248 -5.67 -9.97 15.68
C PHE A 248 -6.99 -10.64 15.27
N PRO A 249 -7.92 -10.87 16.19
CA PRO A 249 -9.20 -11.47 15.84
C PRO A 249 -10.06 -10.58 14.91
N ALA A 250 -9.91 -9.25 14.99
CA ALA A 250 -10.75 -8.27 14.30
C ALA A 250 -10.20 -7.74 12.97
N VAL A 251 -8.94 -8.06 12.62
CA VAL A 251 -8.32 -7.52 11.40
C VAL A 251 -8.96 -8.15 10.18
N LYS A 252 -9.46 -7.28 9.29
CA LYS A 252 -10.06 -7.66 8.01
C LYS A 252 -9.12 -7.42 6.84
N GLN A 253 -8.31 -6.37 6.92
CA GLN A 253 -7.36 -6.00 5.87
C GLN A 253 -5.98 -5.91 6.48
N PHE A 254 -5.05 -6.70 5.97
CA PHE A 254 -3.68 -6.73 6.43
C PHE A 254 -2.72 -6.51 5.26
N TRP A 255 -1.90 -5.47 5.37
CA TRP A 255 -0.87 -5.12 4.41
C TRP A 255 0.49 -5.27 5.05
N VAL A 256 1.36 -6.03 4.41
CA VAL A 256 2.72 -6.30 4.87
C VAL A 256 3.68 -5.93 3.75
N GLU A 257 4.63 -5.08 4.08
CA GLU A 257 5.77 -4.76 3.22
C GLU A 257 7.04 -5.28 3.92
N PHE A 258 7.75 -6.20 3.28
CA PHE A 258 8.91 -6.87 3.86
C PHE A 258 10.16 -6.01 3.69
N SER A 259 11.13 -6.20 4.59
CA SER A 259 12.45 -5.55 4.48
C SER A 259 13.31 -6.27 3.43
N GLU A 260 13.97 -5.53 2.55
CA GLU A 260 14.95 -6.10 1.59
C GLU A 260 16.17 -6.69 2.31
N VAL A 261 16.45 -6.24 3.55
CA VAL A 261 17.73 -6.43 4.24
C VAL A 261 17.73 -7.66 5.17
N ASP A 262 16.88 -8.65 4.93
CA ASP A 262 17.03 -9.97 5.58
C ASP A 262 18.29 -10.67 5.02
N THR A 263 19.44 -10.25 5.54
CA THR A 263 20.75 -10.81 5.24
C THR A 263 20.82 -12.20 5.86
N MET A 264 20.57 -13.22 5.03
CA MET A 264 21.18 -14.54 4.85
C MET A 264 21.84 -15.33 6.02
N ASP A 265 22.02 -14.78 7.20
CA ASP A 265 22.65 -15.45 8.34
C ASP A 265 21.63 -16.00 9.35
N ASP A 266 20.34 -15.98 9.02
CA ASP A 266 19.26 -16.52 9.87
C ASP A 266 19.06 -18.04 9.74
N ASP A 267 20.15 -18.76 9.44
CA ASP A 267 20.41 -20.11 9.98
C ASP A 267 20.46 -20.12 11.52
N SER A 268 20.33 -18.95 12.16
CA SER A 268 20.11 -18.78 13.58
C SER A 268 18.72 -19.31 13.97
N ASP A 269 18.60 -20.65 13.91
CA ASP A 269 17.78 -21.52 14.74
C ASP A 269 16.60 -20.73 15.29
N PHE A 270 15.55 -20.52 14.47
CA PHE A 270 14.29 -19.87 14.84
C PHE A 270 13.81 -20.56 16.10
N GLY A 271 14.27 -20.05 17.25
CA GLY A 271 14.62 -20.92 18.35
C GLY A 271 13.37 -21.45 18.97
N ASP A 272 12.98 -22.67 18.56
CA ASP A 272 11.81 -23.44 18.95
C ASP A 272 10.86 -22.65 19.88
N HIS A 273 10.25 -21.57 19.37
CA HIS A 273 9.34 -20.71 20.14
C HIS A 273 7.98 -21.42 20.34
N SER A 274 7.94 -22.75 20.14
CA SER A 274 6.75 -23.58 20.02
C SER A 274 6.13 -24.01 21.35
N SER A 275 6.72 -23.69 22.52
CA SER A 275 6.31 -24.41 23.73
C SER A 275 5.18 -23.80 24.57
N ASP A 276 4.86 -22.52 24.47
CA ASP A 276 3.89 -21.88 25.39
C ASP A 276 2.86 -20.94 24.73
N ASP A 277 2.77 -20.92 23.40
CA ASP A 277 1.71 -20.17 22.73
C ASP A 277 0.37 -20.88 22.95
N GLU A 278 -0.33 -20.47 24.01
CA GLU A 278 -1.72 -20.82 24.26
C GLU A 278 -2.51 -20.60 22.97
N ASP A 279 -3.22 -21.63 22.54
CA ASP A 279 -4.09 -21.65 21.36
C ASP A 279 -5.13 -20.53 21.50
N LEU A 280 -4.78 -19.32 21.06
CA LEU A 280 -5.65 -18.14 21.04
C LEU A 280 -6.68 -18.39 19.94
N GLY A 281 -7.64 -19.29 20.22
CA GLY A 281 -8.67 -19.81 19.32
C GLY A 281 -9.70 -18.78 18.82
N GLY A 282 -9.27 -17.53 18.60
CA GLY A 282 -10.02 -16.54 17.86
C GLY A 282 -10.05 -16.89 16.39
N SER A 283 -11.25 -17.10 15.84
CA SER A 283 -11.45 -17.17 14.39
C SER A 283 -11.09 -15.82 13.79
N SER A 284 -9.91 -15.70 13.20
CA SER A 284 -9.50 -14.49 12.48
C SER A 284 -10.49 -14.14 11.37
N THR A 285 -10.82 -12.85 11.25
CA THR A 285 -11.79 -12.31 10.28
C THR A 285 -11.13 -11.73 9.03
N LEU A 286 -9.89 -12.15 8.75
CA LEU A 286 -9.08 -11.63 7.66
C LEU A 286 -9.74 -11.88 6.29
N GLU A 287 -10.13 -10.80 5.60
CA GLU A 287 -10.79 -10.84 4.29
C GLU A 287 -9.81 -10.51 3.15
N LYS A 288 -8.82 -9.63 3.42
CA LYS A 288 -7.80 -9.18 2.46
C LYS A 288 -6.39 -9.24 3.06
N LEU A 289 -5.47 -9.87 2.33
CA LEU A 289 -4.05 -9.92 2.64
C LEU A 289 -3.24 -9.37 1.46
N VAL A 290 -2.29 -8.47 1.75
CA VAL A 290 -1.33 -7.95 0.77
C VAL A 290 0.07 -8.16 1.30
N LEU A 291 0.91 -8.81 0.50
CA LEU A 291 2.29 -9.15 0.80
C LEU A 291 3.20 -8.52 -0.26
N GLU A 292 3.96 -7.48 0.09
CA GLU A 292 4.86 -6.76 -0.81
C GLU A 292 6.33 -7.04 -0.50
N GLY A 293 7.08 -7.50 -1.49
CA GLY A 293 8.49 -7.86 -1.33
C GLY A 293 8.70 -9.15 -0.54
N VAL A 294 7.70 -10.05 -0.53
CA VAL A 294 7.79 -11.33 0.19
C VAL A 294 8.70 -12.31 -0.55
N ARG A 295 9.49 -13.09 0.20
CA ARG A 295 10.25 -14.21 -0.37
C ARG A 295 9.36 -15.44 -0.52
N SER A 296 9.58 -16.25 -1.54
CA SER A 296 8.70 -17.40 -1.82
C SER A 296 8.65 -18.42 -0.69
N TRP A 297 9.79 -18.74 -0.08
CA TRP A 297 9.88 -19.72 1.00
C TRP A 297 9.05 -19.32 2.23
N ALA A 298 8.91 -18.01 2.51
CA ALA A 298 8.15 -17.49 3.65
C ALA A 298 6.64 -17.64 3.48
N LEU A 299 6.14 -17.84 2.25
CA LEU A 299 4.70 -17.91 1.99
C LEU A 299 4.05 -19.10 2.68
N ALA A 300 4.75 -20.23 2.79
CA ALA A 300 4.22 -21.43 3.42
C ALA A 300 3.90 -21.20 4.90
N ASP A 301 4.81 -20.51 5.60
CA ASP A 301 4.66 -20.18 7.02
C ASP A 301 3.58 -19.12 7.22
N ILE A 302 3.66 -18.02 6.46
CA ILE A 302 2.69 -16.91 6.54
C ILE A 302 1.27 -17.40 6.26
N LEU A 303 1.06 -18.09 5.13
CA LEU A 303 -0.27 -18.57 4.73
C LEU A 303 -0.73 -19.80 5.54
N GLY A 304 0.19 -20.45 6.26
CA GLY A 304 -0.12 -21.53 7.20
C GLY A 304 -0.94 -21.04 8.40
N ASP A 305 -0.68 -19.83 8.87
CA ASP A 305 -1.39 -19.19 10.00
C ASP A 305 -2.63 -18.37 9.55
N VAL A 306 -2.85 -18.21 8.24
CA VAL A 306 -4.00 -17.45 7.71
C VAL A 306 -5.28 -18.30 7.75
N PRO A 307 -6.41 -17.74 8.23
CA PRO A 307 -7.69 -18.45 8.20
C PRO A 307 -8.16 -18.70 6.76
N GLN A 308 -8.11 -19.97 6.35
CA GLN A 308 -8.44 -20.38 4.98
C GLN A 308 -9.89 -20.06 4.57
N SER A 309 -10.81 -20.02 5.54
CA SER A 309 -12.25 -19.88 5.29
C SER A 309 -12.73 -18.44 5.04
N SER A 310 -11.97 -17.44 5.48
CA SER A 310 -12.39 -16.03 5.44
C SER A 310 -11.67 -15.19 4.39
N LEU A 311 -10.47 -15.58 3.99
CA LEU A 311 -9.67 -14.83 3.03
C LEU A 311 -10.31 -14.87 1.63
N LYS A 312 -10.59 -13.68 1.09
CA LYS A 312 -11.20 -13.51 -0.25
C LYS A 312 -10.27 -12.82 -1.23
N HIS A 313 -9.32 -12.05 -0.72
CA HIS A 313 -8.44 -11.20 -1.52
C HIS A 313 -6.98 -11.41 -1.11
N LEU A 314 -6.14 -11.73 -2.07
CA LEU A 314 -4.72 -11.96 -1.88
C LEU A 314 -3.93 -11.22 -2.96
N GLU A 315 -3.01 -10.35 -2.54
CA GLU A 315 -2.04 -9.69 -3.41
C GLU A 315 -0.64 -10.10 -2.96
N ILE A 316 0.19 -10.59 -3.88
CA ILE A 316 1.56 -11.03 -3.64
C ILE A 316 2.48 -10.40 -4.67
N THR A 317 3.40 -9.59 -4.18
CA THR A 317 4.55 -9.09 -4.94
C THR A 317 5.81 -9.71 -4.35
N LEU A 318 6.54 -10.48 -5.15
CA LEU A 318 7.79 -11.12 -4.71
C LEU A 318 8.94 -10.12 -4.67
N ALA A 319 9.96 -10.38 -3.84
CA ALA A 319 11.16 -9.56 -3.79
C ALA A 319 12.00 -9.65 -5.09
N GLU A 320 12.41 -8.51 -5.64
CA GLU A 320 13.17 -8.42 -6.90
C GLU A 320 14.57 -9.05 -6.83
N HIS A 321 15.20 -9.11 -5.65
CA HIS A 321 16.62 -9.43 -5.47
C HIS A 321 16.95 -10.87 -5.04
N GLU A 322 16.10 -11.87 -5.31
CA GLU A 322 16.47 -13.28 -5.02
C GLU A 322 17.63 -13.81 -5.90
N TYR A 323 18.04 -13.07 -6.94
CA TYR A 323 19.00 -13.56 -7.95
C TYR A 323 20.46 -13.69 -7.51
N GLU A 324 20.86 -13.14 -6.36
CA GLU A 324 22.28 -13.16 -5.94
C GLU A 324 22.66 -14.32 -5.01
N ILE A 325 21.69 -15.14 -4.58
CA ILE A 325 21.99 -16.36 -3.83
C ILE A 325 22.24 -17.48 -4.85
N GLU A 326 23.51 -17.65 -5.24
CA GLU A 326 23.93 -18.59 -6.30
C GLU A 326 23.60 -20.09 -6.00
N ASP A 327 23.04 -20.42 -4.84
CA ASP A 327 22.99 -21.82 -4.34
C ASP A 327 21.59 -22.42 -4.08
N GLU A 328 20.48 -21.66 -4.17
CA GLU A 328 19.13 -22.22 -3.97
C GLU A 328 18.26 -22.15 -5.24
N GLU A 329 18.00 -23.32 -5.84
CA GLU A 329 17.03 -23.45 -6.95
C GLU A 329 15.62 -23.12 -6.44
N PHE A 330 15.08 -21.96 -6.86
CA PHE A 330 13.68 -21.59 -6.62
C PHE A 330 12.75 -22.70 -7.13
N GLN A 331 11.84 -23.19 -6.27
CA GLN A 331 10.85 -24.17 -6.67
C GLN A 331 9.47 -23.52 -6.78
N GLU A 332 8.84 -23.59 -7.97
CA GLU A 332 7.46 -23.09 -8.18
C GLU A 332 6.45 -23.66 -7.17
N SER A 333 6.70 -24.86 -6.65
CA SER A 333 5.86 -25.48 -5.62
C SER A 333 5.84 -24.70 -4.32
N GLU A 334 6.92 -24.03 -3.94
CA GLU A 334 6.99 -23.21 -2.73
C GLU A 334 6.08 -21.98 -2.84
N LEU A 335 5.95 -21.42 -4.04
CA LEU A 335 5.01 -20.34 -4.33
C LEU A 335 3.56 -20.84 -4.39
N PHE A 336 3.29 -21.89 -5.20
CA PHE A 336 1.92 -22.27 -5.51
C PHE A 336 1.23 -23.10 -4.43
N GLN A 337 1.93 -24.02 -3.74
CA GLN A 337 1.29 -24.92 -2.78
C GLN A 337 0.62 -24.20 -1.60
N PRO A 338 1.25 -23.18 -0.98
CA PRO A 338 0.60 -22.43 0.09
C PRO A 338 -0.68 -21.73 -0.37
N ILE A 339 -0.67 -21.15 -1.58
CA ILE A 339 -1.81 -20.40 -2.12
C ILE A 339 -2.95 -21.35 -2.54
N LEU A 340 -2.64 -22.55 -3.04
CA LEU A 340 -3.65 -23.55 -3.42
C LEU A 340 -4.55 -23.97 -2.25
N LYS A 341 -4.11 -23.83 -1.00
CA LYS A 341 -4.94 -24.06 0.19
C LYS A 341 -6.13 -23.09 0.30
N LEU A 342 -6.07 -21.98 -0.45
CA LEU A 342 -7.08 -20.91 -0.47
C LEU A 342 -7.97 -20.98 -1.72
N ALA A 343 -7.81 -22.01 -2.57
CA ALA A 343 -8.44 -22.06 -3.90
C ALA A 343 -9.98 -22.00 -3.89
N ASP A 344 -10.60 -22.50 -2.82
CA ASP A 344 -12.05 -22.55 -2.69
C ASP A 344 -12.67 -21.22 -2.24
N THR A 345 -11.91 -20.37 -1.54
CA THR A 345 -12.40 -19.14 -0.90
C THR A 345 -11.96 -17.86 -1.61
N LEU A 346 -10.83 -17.92 -2.31
CA LEU A 346 -10.24 -16.76 -2.95
C LEU A 346 -11.08 -16.28 -4.15
N GLN A 347 -11.44 -15.00 -4.12
CA GLN A 347 -12.21 -14.32 -5.18
C GLN A 347 -11.34 -13.37 -5.99
N HIS A 348 -10.28 -12.84 -5.39
CA HIS A 348 -9.35 -11.91 -6.02
C HIS A 348 -7.92 -12.36 -5.75
N LEU A 349 -7.14 -12.54 -6.82
CA LEU A 349 -5.73 -12.92 -6.76
C LEU A 349 -4.92 -11.93 -7.61
N SER A 350 -3.95 -11.27 -6.99
CA SER A 350 -2.88 -10.54 -7.67
C SER A 350 -1.55 -11.22 -7.35
N ILE A 351 -0.80 -11.66 -8.35
CA ILE A 351 0.42 -12.43 -8.13
C ILE A 351 1.54 -12.07 -9.12
N GLY A 352 2.74 -11.89 -8.57
CA GLY A 352 4.00 -11.81 -9.29
C GLY A 352 4.36 -13.12 -10.00
N LEU A 353 4.73 -13.07 -11.29
CA LEU A 353 5.16 -14.26 -12.07
C LEU A 353 6.65 -14.22 -12.46
N ASP A 354 7.45 -13.40 -11.77
CA ASP A 354 8.87 -13.15 -12.01
C ASP A 354 9.76 -14.40 -12.03
N LYS A 355 9.39 -15.42 -11.25
CA LYS A 355 10.21 -16.64 -11.03
C LYS A 355 9.58 -17.93 -11.52
N VAL A 356 8.51 -17.83 -12.29
CA VAL A 356 7.83 -19.01 -12.82
C VAL A 356 8.64 -19.57 -13.99
N GLU A 357 9.09 -20.82 -13.90
CA GLU A 357 9.83 -21.48 -14.97
C GLU A 357 8.90 -22.01 -16.08
N SER A 358 7.63 -22.29 -15.75
CA SER A 358 6.70 -23.03 -16.61
C SER A 358 5.30 -22.43 -16.59
N LEU A 359 4.93 -21.80 -17.71
CA LEU A 359 3.55 -21.34 -17.96
C LEU A 359 2.51 -22.45 -17.80
N ASN A 360 2.85 -23.70 -18.11
CA ASN A 360 1.97 -24.85 -17.92
C ASN A 360 1.69 -25.13 -16.44
N SER A 361 2.68 -24.91 -15.57
CA SER A 361 2.50 -25.03 -14.12
C SER A 361 1.56 -23.94 -13.61
N THR A 362 1.75 -22.69 -14.07
CA THR A 362 0.86 -21.57 -13.75
C THR A 362 -0.58 -21.82 -14.20
N ILE A 363 -0.78 -22.34 -15.40
CA ILE A 363 -2.14 -22.66 -15.90
C ILE A 363 -2.79 -23.74 -15.02
N ARG A 364 -2.04 -24.77 -14.62
CA ARG A 364 -2.56 -25.81 -13.71
C ARG A 364 -2.93 -25.22 -12.36
N PHE A 365 -2.05 -24.39 -11.81
CA PHE A 365 -2.26 -23.67 -10.56
C PHE A 365 -3.53 -22.80 -10.63
N LEU A 366 -3.63 -21.91 -11.62
CA LEU A 366 -4.78 -21.01 -11.78
C LEU A 366 -6.09 -21.78 -12.06
N SER A 367 -6.02 -22.93 -12.75
CA SER A 367 -7.18 -23.77 -13.00
C SER A 367 -7.79 -24.40 -11.74
N SER A 368 -7.07 -24.39 -10.61
CA SER A 368 -7.59 -24.87 -9.33
C SER A 368 -8.58 -23.91 -8.67
N PHE A 369 -8.61 -22.63 -9.07
CA PHE A 369 -9.44 -21.62 -8.42
C PHE A 369 -10.82 -21.53 -9.09
N GLN A 370 -11.82 -22.15 -8.46
CA GLN A 370 -13.20 -22.11 -8.98
C GLN A 370 -13.93 -20.83 -8.59
N SER A 371 -13.59 -20.24 -7.44
CA SER A 371 -14.27 -19.05 -6.90
C SER A 371 -13.72 -17.72 -7.42
N LEU A 372 -12.68 -17.75 -8.27
CA LEU A 372 -11.95 -16.56 -8.69
C LEU A 372 -12.78 -15.68 -9.63
N VAL A 373 -12.97 -14.43 -9.24
CA VAL A 373 -13.71 -13.39 -9.96
C VAL A 373 -12.76 -12.39 -10.61
N SER A 374 -11.65 -12.06 -9.94
CA SER A 374 -10.63 -11.16 -10.47
C SER A 374 -9.24 -11.78 -10.40
N LEU A 375 -8.49 -11.65 -11.49
CA LEU A 375 -7.11 -12.09 -11.59
C LEU A 375 -6.23 -10.94 -12.08
N GLU A 376 -5.19 -10.63 -11.33
CA GLU A 376 -4.12 -9.74 -11.74
C GLU A 376 -2.79 -10.51 -11.81
N LEU A 377 -2.10 -10.40 -12.95
CA LEU A 377 -0.79 -11.00 -13.16
C LEU A 377 0.24 -9.88 -13.29
N LEU A 378 1.28 -9.95 -12.44
CA LEU A 378 2.42 -9.02 -12.38
C LEU A 378 3.73 -9.74 -12.78
N PRO A 379 3.95 -10.03 -14.04
CA PRO A 379 5.18 -10.66 -14.53
C PRO A 379 6.34 -9.66 -14.56
N ALA A 380 7.50 -10.06 -14.03
CA ALA A 380 8.65 -9.15 -13.96
C ALA A 380 9.71 -9.36 -15.06
N SER A 381 9.57 -10.38 -15.92
CA SER A 381 10.55 -10.60 -16.99
C SER A 381 9.90 -10.66 -18.38
N ALA A 382 10.54 -10.00 -19.34
CA ALA A 382 10.17 -10.07 -20.75
C ALA A 382 10.33 -11.49 -21.33
N GLU A 383 11.03 -12.37 -20.64
CA GLU A 383 11.38 -13.73 -21.10
C GLU A 383 10.24 -14.71 -20.94
N LEU A 384 9.40 -14.54 -19.91
CA LEU A 384 8.26 -15.44 -19.64
C LEU A 384 7.12 -15.33 -20.67
N GLY A 385 7.18 -14.33 -21.55
CA GLY A 385 6.31 -14.10 -22.70
C GLY A 385 4.91 -14.74 -22.60
N LEU A 386 3.93 -14.01 -22.07
CA LEU A 386 2.55 -14.49 -22.12
C LEU A 386 2.06 -14.46 -23.57
N ASP A 387 2.05 -15.63 -24.19
CA ASP A 387 1.71 -15.83 -25.58
C ASP A 387 0.26 -16.30 -25.78
N ASP A 388 -0.14 -16.38 -27.04
CA ASP A 388 -1.43 -16.94 -27.45
C ASP A 388 -1.76 -18.30 -26.83
N ALA A 389 -0.76 -19.18 -26.67
CA ALA A 389 -0.97 -20.52 -26.15
C ALA A 389 -1.32 -20.49 -24.66
N PHE A 390 -0.67 -19.63 -23.89
CA PHE A 390 -1.01 -19.36 -22.50
C PHE A 390 -2.46 -18.88 -22.38
N PHE A 391 -2.82 -17.83 -23.11
CA PHE A 391 -4.15 -17.24 -23.04
C PHE A 391 -5.26 -18.19 -23.48
N LYS A 392 -5.06 -18.95 -24.56
CA LYS A 392 -6.01 -19.97 -25.01
C LYS A 392 -6.20 -21.04 -23.94
N SER A 393 -5.10 -21.50 -23.34
CA SER A 393 -5.15 -22.55 -22.32
C SER A 393 -5.81 -22.09 -21.02
N LEU A 394 -5.60 -20.83 -20.63
CA LEU A 394 -6.17 -20.25 -19.42
C LEU A 394 -7.63 -19.83 -19.60
N LEU A 395 -7.96 -19.14 -20.68
CA LEU A 395 -9.24 -18.44 -20.82
C LEU A 395 -10.26 -19.11 -21.74
N MET A 396 -9.84 -20.04 -22.61
CA MET A 396 -10.75 -20.73 -23.54
C MET A 396 -11.04 -22.19 -23.18
N LYS A 397 -10.36 -22.72 -22.15
CA LYS A 397 -10.62 -24.08 -21.67
C LYS A 397 -11.92 -24.10 -20.85
N PRO A 398 -12.87 -24.98 -21.16
CA PRO A 398 -14.07 -25.15 -20.36
C PRO A 398 -13.71 -25.43 -18.90
N ASP A 399 -14.50 -24.89 -17.98
CA ASP A 399 -14.35 -25.03 -16.52
C ASP A 399 -13.11 -24.34 -15.89
N THR A 400 -12.15 -23.86 -16.69
CA THR A 400 -11.04 -23.07 -16.17
C THR A 400 -11.50 -21.63 -15.92
N LEU A 401 -11.39 -21.19 -14.65
CA LEU A 401 -11.73 -19.83 -14.22
C LEU A 401 -13.14 -19.42 -14.69
N SER A 402 -14.13 -20.28 -14.48
CA SER A 402 -15.50 -20.10 -14.96
C SER A 402 -16.19 -18.88 -14.34
N HIS A 403 -15.72 -18.39 -13.20
CA HIS A 403 -16.26 -17.22 -12.52
C HIS A 403 -15.52 -15.91 -12.79
N LEU A 404 -14.46 -15.95 -13.62
CA LEU A 404 -13.62 -14.80 -13.89
C LEU A 404 -14.38 -13.72 -14.66
N GLU A 405 -14.46 -12.54 -14.07
CA GLU A 405 -15.09 -11.34 -14.64
C GLU A 405 -14.06 -10.27 -14.95
N ASP A 406 -12.97 -10.18 -14.18
CA ASP A 406 -11.96 -9.15 -14.33
C ASP A 406 -10.58 -9.78 -14.51
N ILE A 407 -9.84 -9.31 -15.52
CA ILE A 407 -8.45 -9.70 -15.72
C ILE A 407 -7.59 -8.47 -15.96
N THR A 408 -6.53 -8.34 -15.17
CA THR A 408 -5.49 -7.32 -15.32
C THR A 408 -4.17 -8.02 -15.56
N ILE A 409 -3.44 -7.54 -16.54
CA ILE A 409 -2.12 -8.06 -16.85
C ILE A 409 -1.22 -6.86 -17.07
N SER A 410 -0.24 -6.72 -16.20
CA SER A 410 0.64 -5.55 -16.18
C SER A 410 2.06 -5.92 -16.60
N ASP A 411 2.87 -4.91 -16.93
CA ASP A 411 4.33 -4.99 -17.04
C ASP A 411 4.93 -6.02 -18.02
N LEU A 412 4.23 -6.32 -19.12
CA LEU A 412 4.60 -7.44 -19.99
C LEU A 412 5.14 -7.10 -21.38
N ALA A 413 5.98 -8.04 -21.86
CA ALA A 413 6.02 -8.44 -23.26
C ALA A 413 4.81 -9.34 -23.60
N ILE A 414 3.63 -8.73 -23.78
CA ILE A 414 2.42 -9.46 -24.21
C ILE A 414 2.54 -9.74 -25.70
N SER A 415 2.54 -11.02 -26.08
CA SER A 415 2.46 -11.43 -27.48
C SER A 415 1.12 -12.13 -27.73
N ILE A 416 0.05 -11.34 -27.71
CA ILE A 416 -1.30 -11.80 -28.07
C ILE A 416 -1.66 -11.32 -29.47
N GLU A 417 -1.99 -12.25 -30.37
CA GLU A 417 -2.49 -11.92 -31.69
C GLU A 417 -3.94 -11.41 -31.61
N ASP A 418 -4.29 -10.47 -32.47
CA ASP A 418 -5.66 -9.92 -32.62
C ASP A 418 -6.74 -11.00 -32.67
N GLY A 419 -6.48 -12.06 -33.46
CA GLY A 419 -7.41 -13.19 -33.60
C GLY A 419 -7.63 -13.92 -32.27
N THR A 420 -6.55 -14.15 -31.53
CA THR A 420 -6.60 -14.81 -30.21
C THR A 420 -7.34 -13.97 -29.19
N LEU A 421 -7.07 -12.66 -29.13
CA LEU A 421 -7.81 -11.73 -28.26
C LEU A 421 -9.31 -11.77 -28.54
N LEU A 422 -9.71 -11.66 -29.81
CA LEU A 422 -11.11 -11.70 -30.21
C LEU A 422 -11.76 -13.05 -29.90
N ASP A 423 -11.05 -14.15 -30.12
CA ASP A 423 -11.56 -15.50 -29.83
C ASP A 423 -11.78 -15.73 -28.34
N ILE A 424 -10.89 -15.22 -27.48
CA ILE A 424 -11.07 -15.23 -26.02
C ILE A 424 -12.31 -14.44 -25.62
N LEU A 425 -12.46 -13.21 -26.10
CA LEU A 425 -13.61 -12.38 -25.77
C LEU A 425 -14.91 -13.00 -26.26
N ARG A 426 -14.91 -13.60 -27.46
CA ARG A 426 -16.06 -14.33 -27.99
C ARG A 426 -16.40 -15.54 -27.15
N HIS A 427 -15.41 -16.31 -26.75
CA HIS A 427 -15.57 -17.44 -25.83
C HIS A 427 -16.18 -16.98 -24.49
N ARG A 428 -15.77 -15.81 -24.00
CA ARG A 428 -16.26 -15.17 -22.76
C ARG A 428 -17.53 -14.33 -22.95
N GLY A 429 -18.30 -14.60 -24.00
CA GLY A 429 -19.68 -14.13 -24.14
C GLY A 429 -19.88 -12.87 -24.98
N TYR A 430 -18.90 -12.45 -25.78
CA TYR A 430 -19.03 -11.30 -26.68
C TYR A 430 -19.22 -11.69 -28.15
N GLY A 431 -19.81 -10.80 -28.96
CA GLY A 431 -19.72 -10.88 -30.42
C GLY A 431 -20.43 -12.06 -31.12
N GLY A 432 -21.24 -12.85 -30.41
CA GLY A 432 -22.10 -13.82 -31.09
C GLY A 432 -23.21 -13.09 -31.85
N GLN A 433 -23.51 -13.53 -33.08
CA GLN A 433 -24.70 -13.08 -33.78
C GLN A 433 -25.92 -13.41 -32.91
N LEU A 434 -26.78 -12.43 -32.63
CA LEU A 434 -28.08 -12.61 -31.98
C LEU A 434 -28.79 -13.83 -32.62
N GLY A 435 -28.67 -15.01 -32.02
CA GLY A 435 -29.35 -16.23 -32.47
C GLY A 435 -28.53 -17.51 -32.64
N THR A 436 -27.18 -17.51 -32.59
CA THR A 436 -26.38 -18.76 -32.69
C THR A 436 -25.44 -19.00 -31.51
N HIS A 437 -25.71 -18.37 -30.36
CA HIS A 437 -24.83 -18.43 -29.19
C HIS A 437 -24.71 -19.86 -28.63
N THR A 438 -23.60 -20.51 -28.94
CA THR A 438 -22.95 -21.46 -28.03
C THR A 438 -21.98 -20.64 -27.18
N THR A 439 -22.52 -19.87 -26.22
CA THR A 439 -21.68 -19.55 -25.06
C THR A 439 -21.19 -20.88 -24.51
N ALA A 440 -19.89 -21.03 -24.25
CA ALA A 440 -19.40 -22.19 -23.52
C ALA A 440 -20.25 -22.31 -22.26
N VAL A 441 -21.04 -23.38 -22.17
CA VAL A 441 -22.06 -23.55 -21.15
C VAL A 441 -21.36 -23.48 -19.79
N GLY A 442 -21.59 -22.42 -19.02
CA GLY A 442 -21.13 -22.31 -17.63
C GLY A 442 -20.03 -21.28 -17.33
N SER A 443 -19.48 -20.55 -18.30
CA SER A 443 -18.54 -19.45 -18.01
C SER A 443 -19.23 -18.11 -17.84
N SER A 444 -18.81 -17.35 -16.82
CA SER A 444 -19.20 -15.98 -16.56
C SER A 444 -18.68 -15.07 -17.67
N ARG A 445 -19.42 -13.99 -17.91
CA ARG A 445 -19.07 -13.01 -18.93
C ARG A 445 -17.96 -12.11 -18.39
N LEU A 446 -16.85 -12.00 -19.12
CA LEU A 446 -15.76 -11.09 -18.78
C LEU A 446 -16.27 -9.64 -18.81
N LYS A 447 -16.09 -8.87 -17.75
CA LYS A 447 -16.52 -7.47 -17.64
C LYS A 447 -15.38 -6.50 -17.87
N SER A 448 -14.18 -6.82 -17.38
CA SER A 448 -13.00 -5.96 -17.51
C SER A 448 -11.80 -6.74 -18.05
N LEU A 449 -11.11 -6.13 -19.01
CA LEU A 449 -9.82 -6.58 -19.52
C LEU A 449 -8.85 -5.39 -19.51
N ARG A 450 -7.84 -5.43 -18.64
CA ARG A 450 -6.77 -4.43 -18.60
C ARG A 450 -5.45 -5.07 -18.99
N LEU A 451 -4.83 -4.55 -20.04
CA LEU A 451 -3.51 -4.94 -20.53
C LEU A 451 -2.59 -3.72 -20.45
N VAL A 452 -1.52 -3.80 -19.65
CA VAL A 452 -0.57 -2.72 -19.46
C VAL A 452 0.80 -3.22 -19.91
N ALA A 453 1.36 -2.62 -20.95
CA ALA A 453 2.70 -2.92 -21.44
C ALA A 453 3.72 -1.90 -20.94
N GLN A 454 4.90 -2.37 -20.51
CA GLN A 454 5.97 -1.54 -19.96
C GLN A 454 6.57 -0.61 -21.03
N SER A 455 6.77 0.66 -20.70
CA SER A 455 7.59 1.59 -21.51
C SER A 455 9.07 1.22 -21.38
N GLY A 456 9.75 0.85 -22.46
CA GLY A 456 11.22 0.83 -22.46
C GLY A 456 11.89 -0.27 -23.28
N ILE A 457 11.16 -1.33 -23.64
CA ILE A 457 11.71 -2.36 -24.54
C ILE A 457 11.45 -1.90 -25.98
N GLU A 458 12.43 -2.03 -26.88
CA GLU A 458 12.35 -1.73 -28.33
C GLU A 458 11.32 -2.61 -29.09
N SER A 459 10.28 -3.08 -28.41
CA SER A 459 9.12 -3.78 -28.94
C SER A 459 8.17 -2.80 -29.62
N GLN A 460 8.63 -2.10 -30.66
CA GLN A 460 7.75 -1.30 -31.55
C GLN A 460 6.73 -2.16 -32.32
N SER A 461 6.79 -3.49 -32.18
CA SER A 461 5.82 -4.43 -32.72
C SER A 461 4.62 -4.67 -31.79
N ALA A 462 4.55 -4.01 -30.63
CA ALA A 462 3.50 -4.22 -29.64
C ALA A 462 2.12 -3.82 -30.19
N LEU A 463 1.25 -4.82 -30.39
CA LEU A 463 -0.21 -4.73 -30.52
C LEU A 463 -0.72 -3.51 -31.31
N LEU A 464 -0.22 -3.35 -32.54
CA LEU A 464 -0.95 -2.54 -33.53
C LEU A 464 -2.21 -3.32 -33.92
N LEU A 465 -3.27 -3.14 -33.12
CA LEU A 465 -4.57 -3.71 -33.40
C LEU A 465 -4.99 -3.30 -34.82
N GLU A 466 -5.33 -4.28 -35.64
CA GLU A 466 -5.91 -4.04 -36.95
C GLU A 466 -7.21 -3.21 -36.79
N ASP A 467 -7.51 -2.37 -37.78
CA ASP A 467 -8.73 -1.54 -37.73
C ASP A 467 -10.01 -2.38 -37.61
N SER A 468 -9.99 -3.59 -38.18
CA SER A 468 -11.02 -4.64 -38.02
C SER A 468 -11.19 -5.03 -36.55
N THR A 469 -10.10 -5.34 -35.86
CA THR A 469 -10.08 -5.71 -34.45
C THR A 469 -10.57 -4.57 -33.56
N ARG A 470 -10.10 -3.34 -33.82
CA ARG A 470 -10.57 -2.15 -33.10
C ARG A 470 -12.08 -1.94 -33.27
N ALA A 471 -12.62 -2.14 -34.46
CA ALA A 471 -14.06 -2.04 -34.73
C ALA A 471 -14.87 -3.11 -33.97
N ASP A 472 -14.36 -4.34 -33.91
CA ASP A 472 -14.97 -5.43 -33.14
C ASP A 472 -14.94 -5.14 -31.63
N LEU A 473 -13.81 -4.68 -31.08
CA LEU A 473 -13.69 -4.28 -29.68
C LEU A 473 -14.66 -3.15 -29.32
N MET A 474 -14.77 -2.12 -30.16
CA MET A 474 -15.74 -1.03 -29.96
C MET A 474 -17.19 -1.51 -29.95
N ARG A 475 -17.51 -2.59 -30.68
CA ARG A 475 -18.83 -3.24 -30.56
C ARG A 475 -18.97 -3.93 -29.20
N MET A 476 -17.97 -4.66 -28.75
CA MET A 476 -17.99 -5.35 -27.44
C MET A 476 -18.10 -4.38 -26.26
N VAL A 477 -17.45 -3.22 -26.33
CA VAL A 477 -17.59 -2.14 -25.34
C VAL A 477 -19.02 -1.64 -25.24
N LYS A 478 -19.71 -1.47 -26.38
CA LYS A 478 -21.15 -1.14 -26.40
C LYS A 478 -22.02 -2.23 -25.78
N GLU A 479 -21.54 -3.47 -25.76
CA GLU A 479 -22.21 -4.60 -25.11
C GLU A 479 -21.86 -4.70 -23.61
N GLY A 480 -21.02 -3.81 -23.08
CA GLY A 480 -20.69 -3.70 -21.65
C GLY A 480 -19.26 -4.11 -21.26
N LEU A 481 -18.37 -4.41 -22.22
CA LEU A 481 -16.95 -4.66 -21.92
C LEU A 481 -16.25 -3.36 -21.52
N SER A 482 -15.53 -3.39 -20.39
CA SER A 482 -14.49 -2.41 -20.09
C SER A 482 -13.17 -2.95 -20.60
N ILE A 483 -12.53 -2.26 -21.56
CA ILE A 483 -11.23 -2.66 -22.07
C ILE A 483 -10.26 -1.50 -21.98
N HIS A 484 -9.10 -1.78 -21.40
CA HIS A 484 -8.06 -0.79 -21.18
C HIS A 484 -6.74 -1.34 -21.66
N ILE A 485 -6.15 -0.69 -22.65
CA ILE A 485 -4.88 -1.13 -23.24
C ILE A 485 -3.91 0.05 -23.22
N GLU A 486 -2.87 -0.08 -22.38
CA GLU A 486 -1.83 0.94 -22.16
C GLU A 486 -0.50 0.48 -22.74
N PHE A 487 0.18 1.37 -23.47
CA PHE A 487 1.54 1.15 -23.98
C PHE A 487 2.43 2.31 -23.58
N GLY A 488 3.21 2.12 -22.52
CA GLY A 488 4.00 3.20 -21.95
C GLY A 488 3.14 4.40 -21.51
N GLU A 489 3.50 5.60 -21.94
CA GLU A 489 2.74 6.82 -21.59
C GLU A 489 1.48 7.02 -22.46
N ASP A 490 1.32 6.24 -23.54
CA ASP A 490 0.20 6.37 -24.46
C ASP A 490 -0.95 5.41 -24.08
N VAL A 491 -2.09 5.99 -23.70
CA VAL A 491 -3.34 5.25 -23.52
C VAL A 491 -4.01 5.10 -24.88
N LEU A 492 -3.98 3.89 -25.46
CA LEU A 492 -4.55 3.64 -26.78
C LEU A 492 -6.08 3.48 -26.75
N PHE A 493 -6.63 3.04 -25.61
CA PHE A 493 -8.04 2.67 -25.52
C PHE A 493 -8.59 2.78 -24.08
N CYS A 494 -9.70 3.53 -23.90
CA CYS A 494 -10.51 3.61 -22.68
C CYS A 494 -12.00 3.40 -22.98
#